data_AF-G0QSZ2-F1
#
_entry.id   AF-G0QSZ2-F1
#
_cell.length_a   1.000
_cell.length_b   1.000
_cell.length_c   1.000
_cell.angle_alpha   90.00
_cell.angle_beta   90.00
_cell.angle_gamma   90.00
#
_symmetry.space_group_name_H-M   'P 1'
#
loop_
_entity.id
_entity.type
_entity.pdbx_description
1 polymer ?
#
loop_
_entity_poly.entity_id
_entity_poly.type
_entity_poly.pdbx_seq_one_letter_code
_entity_poly.pdbx_strand_id
1 'polypeptide(L)'
;MIQKQLQKVLQRNFSEIPSWATCNPYKLNKSNPYKLQNFVKGEWRFTREYTTIVDPLNGEKILQVPETKDDELTDFINNVKQVPLSGLHNPLKNPQRYQQYGQLLLKLSEELRKPEIEKFFTVLTQRVMPKSYIQAQGEVVVTRRFLENFTGDNPRFLSKSFSVPGDHQGQQSTGYRWPYGPVSIICPFNFPIEIPVLQLFGALITGNRPTLRVDSKVALVMEQFQDLPYIMVFLLMIQIF
;
A
#
# COMPACT_ATOMS: atom_id res chain seq x y z
N MET A 1 -27.07 -32.36 -20.52
CA MET A 1 -27.52 -31.47 -19.41
C MET A 1 -26.32 -30.91 -18.63
N ILE A 2 -25.32 -31.73 -18.30
CA ILE A 2 -24.09 -31.34 -17.59
C ILE A 2 -23.20 -30.36 -18.40
N GLN A 3 -23.04 -30.54 -19.72
CA GLN A 3 -22.26 -29.60 -20.56
C GLN A 3 -22.87 -28.19 -20.64
N LYS A 4 -24.21 -28.06 -20.60
CA LYS A 4 -24.89 -26.75 -20.56
C LYS A 4 -24.76 -26.06 -19.19
N GLN A 5 -24.63 -26.83 -18.10
CA GLN A 5 -24.30 -26.29 -16.78
C GLN A 5 -22.83 -25.82 -16.70
N LEU A 6 -21.89 -26.56 -17.29
CA LEU A 6 -20.48 -26.14 -17.42
C LEU A 6 -20.33 -24.86 -18.24
N GLN A 7 -21.04 -24.72 -19.36
CA GLN A 7 -21.06 -23.47 -20.14
C GLN A 7 -21.68 -22.30 -19.36
N LYS A 8 -22.72 -22.53 -18.55
CA LYS A 8 -23.30 -21.49 -17.67
C LYS A 8 -22.36 -21.06 -16.53
N VAL A 9 -21.49 -21.95 -16.05
CA VAL A 9 -20.43 -21.59 -15.07
C VAL A 9 -19.33 -20.77 -15.74
N LEU A 10 -19.04 -21.02 -17.02
CA LEU A 10 -18.06 -20.28 -17.83
C LEU A 10 -18.58 -18.94 -18.39
N GLN A 11 -19.89 -18.72 -18.41
CA GLN A 11 -20.56 -17.48 -18.82
C GLN A 11 -21.01 -16.60 -17.65
N ARG A 12 -20.31 -16.65 -16.51
CA ARG A 12 -20.41 -15.53 -15.57
C ARG A 12 -19.64 -14.38 -16.20
N ASN A 13 -20.38 -13.37 -16.66
CA ASN A 13 -19.84 -12.02 -16.89
C ASN A 13 -19.36 -11.50 -15.53
N PHE A 14 -18.16 -11.94 -15.13
CA PHE A 14 -17.38 -11.27 -14.10
C PHE A 14 -17.16 -9.86 -14.64
N SER A 15 -17.42 -8.83 -13.83
CA SER A 15 -16.77 -7.54 -14.07
C SER A 15 -15.29 -7.84 -14.32
N GLU A 16 -14.72 -7.35 -15.44
CA GLU A 16 -13.34 -7.68 -15.84
C GLU A 16 -12.30 -7.29 -14.78
N ILE A 17 -12.70 -6.49 -13.79
CA ILE A 17 -11.89 -5.98 -12.69
C ILE A 17 -12.63 -6.10 -11.34
N PRO A 18 -11.91 -6.07 -10.20
CA PRO A 18 -12.49 -6.01 -8.87
C PRO A 18 -13.43 -4.81 -8.68
N SER A 19 -14.48 -4.96 -7.85
CA SER A 19 -15.53 -3.93 -7.69
C SER A 19 -15.05 -2.62 -7.04
N TRP A 20 -13.93 -2.65 -6.32
CA TRP A 20 -13.31 -1.49 -5.69
C TRP A 20 -12.34 -0.76 -6.62
N ALA A 21 -11.91 -1.39 -7.71
CA ALA A 21 -10.92 -0.81 -8.61
C ALA A 21 -11.54 0.34 -9.41
N THR A 22 -10.88 1.50 -9.36
CA THR A 22 -11.32 2.71 -10.07
C THR A 22 -10.70 2.80 -11.47
N CYS A 23 -9.63 2.05 -11.74
CA CYS A 23 -9.00 1.94 -13.06
C CYS A 23 -9.19 0.55 -13.67
N ASN A 24 -9.61 0.48 -14.94
CA ASN A 24 -9.58 -0.77 -15.72
C ASN A 24 -8.29 -0.85 -16.57
N PRO A 25 -7.29 -1.68 -16.21
CA PRO A 25 -6.02 -1.73 -16.93
C PRO A 25 -6.15 -2.25 -18.37
N TYR A 26 -7.19 -3.01 -18.70
CA TYR A 26 -7.45 -3.52 -20.05
C TYR A 26 -8.05 -2.46 -20.98
N LYS A 27 -8.64 -1.40 -20.42
CA LYS A 27 -9.26 -0.30 -21.18
C LYS A 27 -8.46 1.00 -21.10
N LEU A 28 -7.26 0.96 -20.54
CA LEU A 28 -6.39 2.13 -20.38
C LEU A 28 -5.67 2.44 -21.69
N ASN A 29 -6.09 3.53 -22.36
CA ASN A 29 -5.58 3.98 -23.66
C ASN A 29 -5.80 5.50 -23.83
N LYS A 30 -5.37 6.09 -24.96
CA LYS A 30 -5.54 7.53 -25.23
C LYS A 30 -6.97 8.05 -25.11
N SER A 31 -7.97 7.26 -25.50
CA SER A 31 -9.39 7.64 -25.47
C SER A 31 -10.03 7.46 -24.09
N ASN A 32 -9.37 6.71 -23.20
CA ASN A 32 -9.82 6.46 -21.84
C ASN A 32 -8.63 6.56 -20.85
N PRO A 33 -8.06 7.78 -20.68
CA PRO A 33 -6.96 7.99 -19.74
C PRO A 33 -7.49 7.96 -18.30
N TYR A 34 -6.64 7.57 -17.36
CA TYR A 34 -6.98 7.56 -15.94
C TYR A 34 -6.39 8.80 -15.23
N LYS A 35 -7.18 9.46 -14.39
CA LYS A 35 -6.79 10.66 -13.65
C LYS A 35 -6.63 10.32 -12.16
N LEU A 36 -5.38 10.35 -11.70
CA LEU A 36 -4.99 9.95 -10.36
C LEU A 36 -5.34 11.02 -9.33
N GLN A 37 -5.34 10.61 -8.06
CA GLN A 37 -5.60 11.46 -6.91
C GLN A 37 -4.49 11.33 -5.86
N ASN A 38 -4.35 12.33 -5.01
CA ASN A 38 -3.53 12.20 -3.80
C ASN A 38 -4.40 11.73 -2.63
N PHE A 39 -3.83 10.93 -1.73
CA PHE A 39 -4.49 10.55 -0.48
C PHE A 39 -3.93 11.34 0.70
N VAL A 40 -4.78 12.11 1.38
CA VAL A 40 -4.40 12.90 2.56
C VAL A 40 -5.60 13.05 3.49
N LYS A 41 -5.38 12.95 4.81
CA LYS A 41 -6.45 13.07 5.82
C LYS A 41 -7.65 12.12 5.62
N GLY A 42 -7.42 10.97 4.97
CA GLY A 42 -8.44 9.93 4.79
C GLY A 42 -9.24 10.07 3.51
N GLU A 43 -8.87 11.02 2.66
CA GLU A 43 -9.63 11.41 1.49
C GLU A 43 -8.75 11.40 0.25
N TRP A 44 -9.34 10.91 -0.85
CA TRP A 44 -8.80 11.11 -2.19
C TRP A 44 -9.10 12.54 -2.66
N ARG A 45 -8.05 13.25 -3.07
CA ARG A 45 -8.14 14.67 -3.48
C ARG A 45 -7.49 14.88 -4.84
N PHE A 46 -8.19 15.62 -5.69
CA PHE A 46 -7.60 16.16 -6.91
C PHE A 46 -6.71 17.37 -6.58
N THR A 47 -5.81 17.72 -7.49
CA THR A 47 -4.95 18.91 -7.45
C THR A 47 -5.30 19.85 -8.59
N ARG A 48 -4.74 21.06 -8.61
CA ARG A 48 -4.87 22.00 -9.73
C ARG A 48 -4.06 21.58 -10.95
N GLU A 49 -2.88 20.99 -10.76
CA GLU A 49 -1.95 20.69 -11.84
C GLU A 49 -1.68 19.20 -12.00
N TYR A 50 -1.52 18.77 -13.25
CA TYR A 50 -1.35 17.37 -13.60
C TYR A 50 -0.24 17.21 -14.63
N THR A 51 0.64 16.25 -14.38
CA THR A 51 1.60 15.78 -15.37
C THR A 51 0.96 14.65 -16.19
N THR A 52 1.05 14.74 -17.51
CA THR A 52 0.62 13.65 -18.39
C THR A 52 1.69 12.57 -18.47
N ILE A 53 1.33 11.31 -18.21
CA ILE A 53 2.20 10.15 -18.44
C ILE A 53 1.73 9.37 -19.66
N VAL A 54 2.70 9.01 -20.50
CA VAL A 54 2.48 8.22 -21.71
C VAL A 54 2.64 6.73 -21.44
N ASP A 55 2.01 5.92 -22.28
CA ASP A 55 2.16 4.49 -22.32
C ASP A 55 3.58 4.18 -22.81
N PRO A 56 4.38 3.48 -22.01
CA PRO A 56 5.77 3.21 -22.36
C PRO A 56 5.94 2.30 -23.58
N LEU A 57 4.89 1.64 -24.07
CA LEU A 57 4.94 0.75 -25.24
C LEU A 57 4.57 1.44 -26.57
N ASN A 58 3.78 2.52 -26.54
CA ASN A 58 3.28 3.15 -27.77
C ASN A 58 3.26 4.70 -27.74
N GLY A 59 3.60 5.33 -26.61
CA GLY A 59 3.66 6.78 -26.46
C GLY A 59 2.30 7.48 -26.31
N GLU A 60 1.18 6.75 -26.24
CA GLU A 60 -0.14 7.33 -26.04
C GLU A 60 -0.30 7.91 -24.64
N LYS A 61 -0.99 9.03 -24.50
CA LYS A 61 -1.25 9.68 -23.20
C LYS A 61 -2.30 8.87 -22.43
N ILE A 62 -1.88 8.15 -21.39
CA ILE A 62 -2.75 7.22 -20.64
C ILE A 62 -3.04 7.65 -19.20
N LEU A 63 -2.19 8.47 -18.57
CA LEU A 63 -2.43 8.94 -17.20
C LEU A 63 -2.34 10.46 -17.09
N GLN A 64 -3.13 11.00 -16.16
CA GLN A 64 -2.96 12.33 -15.58
C GLN A 64 -2.59 12.13 -14.11
N VAL A 65 -1.35 12.44 -13.73
CA VAL A 65 -0.83 12.24 -12.38
C VAL A 65 -0.76 13.58 -11.65
N PRO A 66 -1.24 13.68 -10.40
CA PRO A 66 -1.12 14.90 -9.60
C PRO A 66 0.30 15.47 -9.58
N GLU A 67 0.41 16.75 -9.90
CA GLU A 67 1.62 17.54 -9.72
C GLU A 67 1.41 18.51 -8.55
N THR A 68 1.41 17.95 -7.35
CA THR A 68 1.17 18.69 -6.10
C THR A 68 2.14 19.85 -5.95
N LYS A 69 1.60 21.06 -5.81
CA LYS A 69 2.41 22.29 -5.64
C LYS A 69 2.64 22.64 -4.17
N ASP A 70 3.60 23.52 -3.93
CA ASP A 70 4.07 23.86 -2.57
C ASP A 70 2.94 24.34 -1.64
N ASP A 71 1.98 25.11 -2.15
CA ASP A 71 0.82 25.59 -1.40
C ASP A 71 -0.18 24.47 -1.04
N GLU A 72 -0.23 23.39 -1.83
CA GLU A 72 -1.05 22.19 -1.57
C GLU A 72 -0.36 21.20 -0.60
N LEU A 73 0.95 21.34 -0.34
CA LEU A 73 1.70 20.47 0.58
C LEU A 73 1.33 20.69 2.05
N THR A 74 0.74 21.83 2.39
CA THR A 74 0.42 22.24 3.76
C THR A 74 -0.34 21.13 4.52
N ASP A 75 -1.32 20.50 3.87
CA ASP A 75 -2.10 19.43 4.49
C ASP A 75 -1.28 18.17 4.76
N PHE A 76 -0.38 17.79 3.86
CA PHE A 76 0.52 16.65 4.05
C PHE A 76 1.50 16.90 5.21
N ILE A 77 2.07 18.10 5.25
CA ILE A 77 3.01 18.52 6.30
C ILE A 77 2.32 18.52 7.66
N ASN A 78 1.14 19.14 7.76
CA ASN A 78 0.37 19.20 9.00
C ASN A 78 -0.10 17.82 9.46
N ASN A 79 -0.50 16.96 8.52
CA ASN A 79 -0.86 15.56 8.78
C ASN A 79 0.30 14.80 9.44
N VAL A 80 1.51 14.92 8.90
CA VAL A 80 2.70 14.23 9.45
C VAL A 80 3.13 14.81 10.80
N LYS A 81 3.07 16.13 10.97
CA LYS A 81 3.43 16.83 12.22
C LYS A 81 2.54 16.47 13.43
N GLN A 82 1.36 15.89 13.21
CA GLN A 82 0.49 15.45 14.29
C GLN A 82 1.03 14.24 15.05
N VAL A 83 2.04 13.54 14.52
CA VAL A 83 2.63 12.38 15.20
C VAL A 83 3.87 12.77 16.00
N PRO A 84 3.91 12.45 17.32
CA PRO A 84 5.08 12.71 18.13
C PRO A 84 6.23 11.76 17.74
N LEU A 85 7.47 12.11 18.11
CA LEU A 85 8.64 11.25 17.93
C LEU A 85 8.50 9.89 18.62
N SER A 86 7.63 9.77 19.64
CA SER A 86 7.30 8.49 20.26
C SER A 86 6.45 7.55 19.37
N GLY A 87 6.07 7.99 18.17
CA GLY A 87 5.22 7.27 17.22
C GLY A 87 3.74 7.24 17.57
N LEU A 88 2.98 6.62 16.67
CA LEU A 88 1.55 6.30 16.82
C LEU A 88 1.33 5.21 17.89
N HIS A 89 2.25 4.25 17.92
CA HIS A 89 2.42 3.25 18.97
C HIS A 89 3.90 2.91 19.10
N ASN A 90 4.26 2.29 20.21
CA ASN A 90 5.57 1.72 20.48
C ASN A 90 5.39 0.56 21.49
N PRO A 91 6.46 -0.10 21.96
CA PRO A 91 6.32 -1.22 22.90
C PRO A 91 5.57 -0.88 24.20
N LEU A 92 5.49 0.40 24.58
CA LEU A 92 4.86 0.88 25.82
C LEU A 92 3.58 1.70 25.58
N LYS A 93 3.44 2.31 24.40
CA LYS A 93 2.30 3.17 24.00
C LYS A 93 1.45 2.44 22.97
N ASN A 94 0.18 2.23 23.25
CA ASN A 94 -0.76 1.57 22.34
C ASN A 94 -0.28 0.19 21.78
N PRO A 95 0.28 -0.72 22.60
CA PRO A 95 0.85 -1.98 22.11
C PRO A 95 -0.18 -2.92 21.45
N GLN A 96 -1.48 -2.72 21.67
CA GLN A 96 -2.54 -3.43 20.96
C GLN A 96 -2.49 -3.24 19.43
N ARG A 97 -1.86 -2.15 18.94
CA ARG A 97 -1.73 -1.90 17.50
C ARG A 97 -0.96 -3.00 16.77
N TYR A 98 0.01 -3.67 17.40
CA TYR A 98 0.72 -4.77 16.77
C TYR A 98 -0.23 -5.90 16.31
N GLN A 99 -1.24 -6.23 17.14
CA GLN A 99 -2.26 -7.22 16.78
C GLN A 99 -3.18 -6.72 15.66
N GLN A 100 -3.56 -5.45 15.71
CA GLN A 100 -4.40 -4.82 14.69
C GLN A 100 -3.69 -4.87 13.32
N TYR A 101 -2.39 -4.60 13.26
CA TYR A 101 -1.59 -4.78 12.05
C TYR A 101 -1.54 -6.24 11.61
N GLY A 102 -1.33 -7.19 12.53
CA GLY A 102 -1.31 -8.62 12.19
C GLY A 102 -2.62 -9.10 11.55
N GLN A 103 -3.76 -8.61 12.06
CA GLN A 103 -5.09 -8.89 11.50
C GLN A 103 -5.32 -8.19 10.16
N LEU A 104 -4.89 -6.95 10.01
CA LEU A 104 -4.96 -6.24 8.72
C LEU A 104 -4.19 -7.00 7.65
N LEU A 105 -2.90 -7.28 7.93
CA LEU A 105 -1.98 -7.86 6.96
C LEU A 105 -2.46 -9.25 6.51
N LEU A 106 -3.13 -9.99 7.40
CA LEU A 106 -3.81 -11.23 7.06
C LEU A 106 -4.89 -10.99 6.00
N LYS A 107 -5.82 -10.07 6.27
CA LYS A 107 -6.91 -9.74 5.33
C LYS A 107 -6.37 -9.25 3.98
N LEU A 108 -5.35 -8.39 3.98
CA LEU A 108 -4.74 -7.89 2.74
C LEU A 108 -4.07 -9.01 1.95
N SER A 109 -3.39 -9.94 2.63
CA SER A 109 -2.78 -11.08 1.97
C SER A 109 -3.81 -12.04 1.38
N GLU A 110 -4.96 -12.22 2.05
CA GLU A 110 -6.08 -13.03 1.55
C GLU A 110 -6.72 -12.42 0.31
N GLU A 111 -6.92 -11.10 0.28
CA GLU A 111 -7.39 -10.38 -0.90
C GLU A 111 -6.40 -10.52 -2.07
N LEU A 112 -5.10 -10.29 -1.87
CA LEU A 112 -4.10 -10.47 -2.93
C LEU A 112 -3.94 -11.93 -3.38
N ARG A 113 -4.39 -12.91 -2.59
CA ARG A 113 -4.39 -14.33 -2.98
C ARG A 113 -5.51 -14.66 -3.98
N LYS A 114 -6.55 -13.81 -4.08
CA LYS A 114 -7.63 -14.02 -5.03
C LYS A 114 -7.09 -13.88 -6.46
N PRO A 115 -7.26 -14.88 -7.34
CA PRO A 115 -6.67 -14.87 -8.67
C PRO A 115 -7.01 -13.63 -9.51
N GLU A 116 -8.23 -13.10 -9.37
CA GLU A 116 -8.69 -11.90 -10.06
C GLU A 116 -7.97 -10.62 -9.58
N ILE A 117 -7.63 -10.52 -8.30
CA ILE A 117 -6.90 -9.38 -7.73
C ILE A 117 -5.41 -9.49 -8.08
N GLU A 118 -4.82 -10.69 -7.97
CA GLU A 118 -3.43 -10.93 -8.38
C GLU A 118 -3.24 -10.58 -9.86
N LYS A 119 -4.14 -11.07 -10.72
CA LYS A 119 -4.14 -10.77 -12.16
C LYS A 119 -4.32 -9.27 -12.42
N PHE A 120 -5.22 -8.62 -11.69
CA PHE A 120 -5.45 -7.17 -11.81
C PHE A 120 -4.15 -6.38 -11.57
N PHE A 121 -3.47 -6.59 -10.44
CA PHE A 121 -2.21 -5.88 -10.15
C PHE A 121 -1.08 -6.29 -11.08
N THR A 122 -1.06 -7.54 -11.53
CA THR A 122 -0.07 -8.00 -12.51
C THR A 122 -0.19 -7.22 -13.82
N VAL A 123 -1.40 -7.16 -14.39
CA VAL A 123 -1.65 -6.44 -15.65
C VAL A 123 -1.46 -4.94 -15.45
N LEU A 124 -1.97 -4.36 -14.37
CA LEU A 124 -1.80 -2.94 -14.06
C LEU A 124 -0.32 -2.55 -13.98
N THR A 125 0.50 -3.37 -13.30
CA THR A 125 1.95 -3.17 -13.20
C THR A 125 2.60 -3.20 -14.58
N GLN A 126 2.24 -4.15 -15.44
CA GLN A 126 2.78 -4.20 -16.81
C GLN A 126 2.40 -2.98 -17.66
N ARG A 127 1.22 -2.39 -17.45
CA ARG A 127 0.77 -1.21 -18.21
C ARG A 127 1.65 0.01 -17.94
N VAL A 128 2.13 0.17 -16.72
CA VAL A 128 2.93 1.35 -16.32
C VAL A 128 4.43 1.07 -16.27
N MET A 129 4.84 -0.18 -16.08
CA MET A 129 6.23 -0.61 -16.02
C MET A 129 6.42 -1.88 -16.87
N PRO A 130 6.79 -1.75 -18.15
CA PRO A 130 6.93 -2.88 -19.06
C PRO A 130 7.93 -3.90 -18.55
N LYS A 131 7.41 -5.08 -18.22
CA LYS A 131 8.15 -6.27 -17.84
C LYS A 131 7.35 -7.49 -18.26
N SER A 132 7.97 -8.67 -18.31
CA SER A 132 7.24 -9.89 -18.65
C SER A 132 6.13 -10.16 -17.63
N TYR A 133 5.10 -10.91 -18.03
CA TYR A 133 3.97 -11.20 -17.14
C TYR A 133 4.44 -11.91 -15.88
N ILE A 134 5.39 -12.84 -16.03
CA ILE A 134 5.99 -13.59 -14.92
C ILE A 134 6.73 -12.66 -13.95
N GLN A 135 7.44 -11.64 -14.46
CA GLN A 135 8.12 -10.67 -13.60
C GLN A 135 7.12 -9.78 -12.83
N ALA A 136 6.07 -9.29 -13.50
CA ALA A 136 5.04 -8.49 -12.85
C ALA A 136 4.24 -9.31 -11.82
N GLN A 137 3.88 -10.55 -12.17
CA GLN A 137 3.19 -11.46 -11.25
C GLN A 137 4.07 -11.79 -10.05
N GLY A 138 5.37 -12.04 -10.28
CA GLY A 138 6.34 -12.28 -9.22
C GLY A 138 6.34 -11.16 -8.18
N GLU A 139 6.29 -9.90 -8.61
CA GLU A 139 6.24 -8.73 -7.74
C GLU A 139 4.98 -8.71 -6.84
N VAL A 140 3.81 -9.05 -7.40
CA VAL A 140 2.56 -9.16 -6.63
C VAL A 140 2.62 -10.32 -5.64
N VAL A 141 3.18 -11.46 -6.05
CA VAL A 141 3.32 -12.65 -5.20
C VAL A 141 4.31 -12.40 -4.05
N VAL A 142 5.44 -11.74 -4.30
CA VAL A 142 6.40 -11.35 -3.25
C VAL A 142 5.74 -10.38 -2.28
N THR A 143 5.02 -9.38 -2.79
CA THR A 143 4.24 -8.44 -1.96
C THR A 143 3.26 -9.18 -1.05
N ARG A 144 2.44 -10.10 -1.60
CA ARG A 144 1.52 -10.93 -0.81
C ARG A 144 2.25 -11.72 0.27
N ARG A 145 3.34 -12.42 -0.09
CA ARG A 145 4.13 -13.24 0.85
C ARG A 145 4.75 -12.40 1.97
N PHE A 146 5.20 -11.18 1.68
CA PHE A 146 5.65 -10.26 2.71
C PHE A 146 4.53 -9.94 3.70
N LEU A 147 3.32 -9.64 3.24
CA LEU A 147 2.18 -9.40 4.14
C LEU A 147 1.88 -10.64 5.00
N GLU A 148 1.94 -11.85 4.41
CA GLU A 148 1.77 -13.14 5.11
C GLU A 148 2.77 -13.33 6.25
N ASN A 149 4.04 -12.95 6.02
CA ASN A 149 5.10 -13.03 7.03
C ASN A 149 4.84 -12.13 8.24
N PHE A 150 4.03 -11.08 8.11
CA PHE A 150 3.71 -10.15 9.20
C PHE A 150 2.26 -10.28 9.70
N THR A 151 1.66 -11.45 9.56
CA THR A 151 0.35 -11.76 10.16
C THR A 151 0.45 -12.20 11.63
N GLY A 152 -0.68 -12.21 12.34
CA GLY A 152 -0.74 -12.67 13.73
C GLY A 152 0.16 -11.87 14.68
N ASP A 153 1.02 -12.56 15.42
CA ASP A 153 1.95 -11.96 16.40
C ASP A 153 3.26 -11.45 15.78
N ASN A 154 3.51 -11.69 14.49
CA ASN A 154 4.79 -11.30 13.88
C ASN A 154 5.08 -9.78 13.92
N PRO A 155 4.10 -8.87 13.78
CA PRO A 155 4.31 -7.44 14.03
C PRO A 155 4.80 -7.14 15.47
N ARG A 156 4.31 -7.90 16.45
CA ARG A 156 4.74 -7.79 17.85
C ARG A 156 6.16 -8.35 18.02
N PHE A 157 6.47 -9.48 17.41
CA PHE A 157 7.81 -10.08 17.45
C PHE A 157 8.87 -9.21 16.77
N LEU A 158 8.50 -8.46 15.73
CA LEU A 158 9.38 -7.45 15.13
C LEU A 158 9.82 -6.40 16.16
N SER A 159 9.00 -6.10 17.17
CA SER A 159 9.30 -5.12 18.22
C SER A 159 9.79 -5.74 19.54
N LYS A 160 10.27 -6.99 19.51
CA LYS A 160 10.82 -7.68 20.69
C LYS A 160 11.91 -6.83 21.36
N SER A 161 11.74 -6.58 22.67
CA SER A 161 12.73 -5.96 23.54
C SER A 161 13.67 -7.01 24.14
N PHE A 162 14.76 -6.54 24.73
CA PHE A 162 15.65 -7.36 25.54
C PHE A 162 15.96 -6.63 26.85
N SER A 163 16.44 -7.35 27.85
CA SER A 163 16.84 -6.76 29.12
C SER A 163 18.03 -7.44 29.75
N VAL A 164 18.82 -6.68 30.51
CA VAL A 164 20.03 -7.15 31.18
C VAL A 164 19.95 -6.78 32.67
N PRO A 165 20.25 -7.72 33.60
CA PRO A 165 20.38 -7.43 35.02
C PRO A 165 21.45 -6.36 35.29
N GLY A 166 21.23 -5.51 36.31
CA GLY A 166 22.21 -4.53 36.78
C GLY A 166 23.07 -5.04 37.93
N ASP A 167 23.89 -4.14 38.49
CA ASP A 167 24.87 -4.42 39.54
C ASP A 167 24.24 -4.50 40.94
N HIS A 168 23.04 -3.94 41.11
CA HIS A 168 22.33 -3.88 42.39
C HIS A 168 20.96 -4.57 42.34
N GLN A 169 20.50 -5.04 43.50
CA GLN A 169 19.18 -5.65 43.63
C GLN A 169 18.09 -4.68 43.14
N GLY A 170 17.26 -5.14 42.20
CA GLY A 170 16.19 -4.35 41.59
C GLY A 170 16.61 -3.50 40.39
N GLN A 171 17.90 -3.49 40.02
CA GLN A 171 18.38 -2.78 38.83
C GLN A 171 18.29 -3.65 37.57
N GLN A 172 17.76 -3.08 36.48
CA GLN A 172 17.68 -3.70 35.16
C GLN A 172 17.77 -2.63 34.08
N SER A 173 18.39 -2.96 32.95
CA SER A 173 18.32 -2.16 31.73
C SER A 173 17.47 -2.88 30.68
N THR A 174 16.69 -2.12 29.91
CA THR A 174 15.84 -2.67 28.84
C THR A 174 16.06 -1.92 27.55
N GLY A 175 16.39 -2.65 26.49
CA GLY A 175 16.48 -2.13 25.13
C GLY A 175 15.17 -2.33 24.37
N TYR A 176 14.65 -1.25 23.79
CA TYR A 176 13.45 -1.25 22.97
C TYR A 176 13.77 -0.85 21.53
N ARG A 177 13.00 -1.39 20.57
CA ARG A 177 12.91 -0.80 19.23
C ARG A 177 11.91 0.34 19.27
N TRP A 178 12.38 1.55 19.02
CA TRP A 178 11.57 2.76 19.10
C TRP A 178 11.30 3.33 17.70
N PRO A 179 10.08 3.81 17.40
CA PRO A 179 9.80 4.51 16.15
C PRO A 179 10.56 5.84 16.07
N TYR A 180 10.68 6.36 14.85
CA TYR A 180 11.11 7.72 14.57
C TYR A 180 9.93 8.72 14.61
N GLY A 181 8.70 8.23 14.42
CA GLY A 181 7.50 9.06 14.34
C GLY A 181 7.23 9.46 12.89
N PRO A 182 7.31 10.75 12.52
CA PRO A 182 7.11 11.19 11.13
C PRO A 182 8.25 10.72 10.20
N VAL A 183 7.91 10.05 9.10
CA VAL A 183 8.90 9.57 8.10
C VAL A 183 8.42 9.80 6.67
N SER A 184 9.34 9.77 5.70
CA SER A 184 9.01 9.86 4.27
C SER A 184 9.58 8.67 3.51
N ILE A 185 8.81 8.17 2.55
CA ILE A 185 9.16 7.04 1.69
C ILE A 185 9.09 7.52 0.25
N ILE A 186 10.21 7.43 -0.48
CA ILE A 186 10.29 7.80 -1.89
C ILE A 186 10.70 6.55 -2.67
N CYS A 187 9.82 6.10 -3.59
CA CYS A 187 10.00 4.84 -4.31
C CYS A 187 10.26 5.06 -5.81
N PRO A 188 11.22 4.33 -6.41
CA PRO A 188 11.51 4.39 -7.83
C PRO A 188 10.44 3.66 -8.66
N PHE A 189 10.57 3.74 -9.99
CA PHE A 189 9.59 3.23 -10.93
C PHE A 189 9.63 1.70 -11.15
N ASN A 190 10.76 1.04 -10.89
CA ASN A 190 11.03 -0.30 -11.42
C ASN A 190 10.27 -1.43 -10.70
N PHE A 191 9.83 -1.21 -9.46
CA PHE A 191 8.95 -2.12 -8.71
C PHE A 191 7.78 -1.32 -8.10
N PRO A 192 6.72 -1.07 -8.89
CA PRO A 192 5.61 -0.20 -8.53
C PRO A 192 4.75 -0.65 -7.33
N ILE A 193 4.78 -1.93 -6.96
CA ILE A 193 4.02 -2.46 -5.82
C ILE A 193 4.94 -2.99 -4.72
N GLU A 194 5.97 -3.77 -5.05
CA GLU A 194 6.78 -4.45 -4.03
C GLU A 194 7.55 -3.46 -3.15
N ILE A 195 8.36 -2.57 -3.74
CA ILE A 195 9.12 -1.58 -2.96
C ILE A 195 8.19 -0.71 -2.09
N PRO A 196 7.15 -0.04 -2.64
CA PRO A 196 6.33 0.85 -1.82
C PRO A 196 5.53 0.12 -0.74
N VAL A 197 4.95 -1.06 -1.01
CA VAL A 197 4.16 -1.80 -0.01
C VAL A 197 5.04 -2.30 1.13
N LEU A 198 6.21 -2.88 0.83
CA LEU A 198 7.14 -3.37 1.85
C LEU A 198 7.63 -2.25 2.77
N GLN A 199 8.00 -1.10 2.20
CA GLN A 199 8.46 0.06 2.98
C GLN A 199 7.32 0.69 3.78
N LEU A 200 6.14 0.85 3.16
CA LEU A 200 4.96 1.43 3.81
C LEU A 200 4.56 0.64 5.05
N PHE A 201 4.41 -0.68 4.93
CA PHE A 201 4.03 -1.50 6.07
C PHE A 201 5.17 -1.71 7.07
N GLY A 202 6.44 -1.73 6.63
CA GLY A 202 7.58 -1.69 7.55
C GLY A 202 7.54 -0.47 8.48
N ALA A 203 7.28 0.71 7.92
CA ALA A 203 7.13 1.95 8.69
C ALA A 203 5.90 1.93 9.61
N LEU A 204 4.74 1.50 9.09
CA LEU A 204 3.50 1.46 9.86
C LEU A 204 3.56 0.46 11.03
N ILE A 205 4.02 -0.77 10.79
CA ILE A 205 4.15 -1.81 11.84
C ILE A 205 5.01 -1.33 12.99
N THR A 206 6.10 -0.61 12.68
CA THR A 206 7.07 -0.12 13.67
C THR A 206 6.63 1.15 14.39
N GLY A 207 5.46 1.71 14.07
CA GLY A 207 4.86 2.84 14.80
C GLY A 207 5.08 4.22 14.17
N ASN A 208 5.63 4.27 12.95
CA ASN A 208 5.87 5.51 12.23
C ASN A 208 4.64 5.97 11.44
N ARG A 209 4.63 7.25 11.07
CA ARG A 209 3.68 7.85 10.13
C ARG A 209 4.38 8.21 8.83
N PRO A 210 4.26 7.38 7.79
CA PRO A 210 4.90 7.63 6.51
C PRO A 210 4.09 8.59 5.63
N THR A 211 4.78 9.48 4.94
CA THR A 211 4.34 10.06 3.66
C THR A 211 4.96 9.25 2.53
N LEU A 212 4.14 8.72 1.63
CA LEU A 212 4.60 7.92 0.50
C LEU A 212 4.56 8.73 -0.80
N ARG A 213 5.68 8.73 -1.52
CA ARG A 213 5.80 9.25 -2.88
C ARG A 213 6.38 8.17 -3.78
N VAL A 214 5.57 7.60 -4.65
CA VAL A 214 6.03 6.68 -5.71
C VAL A 214 6.25 7.48 -6.98
N ASP A 215 7.27 7.16 -7.77
CA ASP A 215 7.50 7.76 -9.09
C ASP A 215 6.19 7.90 -9.89
N SER A 216 5.94 9.12 -10.40
CA SER A 216 4.69 9.46 -11.10
C SER A 216 4.35 8.52 -12.25
N LYS A 217 5.35 7.96 -12.94
CA LYS A 217 5.14 7.07 -14.08
C LYS A 217 4.38 5.80 -13.69
N VAL A 218 4.47 5.38 -12.42
CA VAL A 218 3.92 4.10 -11.96
C VAL A 218 3.03 4.21 -10.72
N ALA A 219 2.78 5.44 -10.24
CA ALA A 219 2.03 5.72 -9.01
C ALA A 219 0.61 5.13 -9.00
N LEU A 220 0.01 4.88 -10.17
CA LEU A 220 -1.31 4.27 -10.32
C LEU A 220 -1.42 2.94 -9.58
N VAL A 221 -0.35 2.15 -9.56
CA VAL A 221 -0.35 0.85 -8.89
C VAL A 221 -0.58 0.99 -7.39
N MET A 222 0.06 1.99 -6.77
CA MET A 222 -0.13 2.27 -5.35
C MET A 222 -1.44 2.99 -5.03
N GLU A 223 -1.99 3.78 -5.95
CA GLU A 223 -3.33 4.33 -5.81
C GLU A 223 -4.37 3.20 -5.74
N GLN A 224 -4.36 2.30 -6.73
CA GLN A 224 -5.26 1.13 -6.71
C GLN A 224 -4.99 0.20 -5.53
N PHE A 225 -3.74 0.07 -5.08
CA PHE A 225 -3.44 -0.70 -3.87
C PHE A 225 -4.15 -0.12 -2.65
N GLN A 226 -4.21 1.21 -2.49
CA GLN A 226 -4.86 1.85 -1.35
C GLN A 226 -6.40 1.68 -1.35
N ASP A 227 -7.01 1.48 -2.52
CA ASP A 227 -8.44 1.18 -2.67
C ASP A 227 -8.80 -0.29 -2.38
N LEU A 228 -7.79 -1.16 -2.17
CA LEU A 228 -8.01 -2.54 -1.80
C LEU A 228 -8.84 -2.61 -0.49
N PRO A 229 -9.85 -3.50 -0.39
CA PRO A 229 -10.71 -3.55 0.78
C PRO A 229 -9.92 -3.68 2.07
N TYR A 230 -10.48 -3.18 3.16
CA TYR A 230 -9.86 -3.13 4.48
C TYR A 230 -8.72 -2.12 4.65
N ILE A 231 -8.02 -1.66 3.59
CA ILE A 231 -6.98 -0.63 3.75
C ILE A 231 -7.58 0.68 4.23
N MET A 232 -8.54 1.24 3.49
CA MET A 232 -9.17 2.52 3.88
C MET A 232 -9.86 2.42 5.24
N VAL A 233 -10.62 1.34 5.48
CA VAL A 233 -11.31 1.12 6.76
C VAL A 233 -10.32 1.05 7.92
N PHE A 234 -9.20 0.35 7.74
CA PHE A 234 -8.16 0.26 8.76
C PHE A 234 -7.46 1.59 8.98
N LEU A 235 -7.05 2.29 7.92
CA LEU A 235 -6.43 3.62 8.00
C LEU A 235 -7.34 4.65 8.70
N LEU A 236 -8.66 4.58 8.48
CA LEU A 236 -9.66 5.38 9.17
C LEU A 236 -9.84 4.97 10.64
N MET A 237 -9.89 3.65 10.93
CA MET A 237 -10.10 3.14 12.30
C MET A 237 -8.92 3.40 13.26
N ILE A 238 -7.70 3.50 12.74
CA ILE A 238 -6.50 3.68 13.57
C ILE A 238 -6.07 5.14 13.75
N GLN A 239 -6.93 6.12 13.41
CA GLN A 239 -6.67 7.56 13.59
C GLN A 239 -5.26 7.96 13.11
N ILE A 240 -4.89 7.58 11.87
CA ILE A 240 -3.65 8.06 11.22
C ILE A 240 -3.89 9.42 10.55
N PHE A 241 -4.75 10.27 11.12
CA PHE A 241 -4.98 11.66 10.67
C PHE A 241 -4.53 12.68 11.70
#